data_AF-A0A7L4I779-F1
#
_entry.id   AF-A0A7L4I779-F1
#
_cell.length_a   1.000
_cell.length_b   1.000
_cell.length_c   1.000
_cell.angle_alpha   90.00
_cell.angle_beta   90.00
_cell.angle_gamma   90.00
#
_symmetry.space_group_name_H-M   'P 1'
#
loop_
_entity.id
_entity.type
_entity.pdbx_description
1 polymer ?
#
loop_
_entity_poly.entity_id
_entity_poly.type
_entity_poly.pdbx_seq_one_letter_code
_entity_poly.pdbx_strand_id
1 'polypeptide(L)' 'EISHDTKKFQFGLPSPGHVLGLPVGQHVYLSAKINGNLVIRAYTPVSSDETKGYVD' A
#
# COMPACT_ATOMS: atom_id res chain seq x y z
N GLU A 1 -12.95 -5.89 8.70
CA GLU A 1 -12.13 -6.95 9.32
C GLU A 1 -12.19 -8.17 8.41
N ILE A 2 -11.04 -8.76 8.02
CA ILE A 2 -11.01 -9.89 7.08
C ILE A 2 -11.00 -11.21 7.85
N SER A 3 -10.04 -11.38 8.77
CA SER A 3 -9.95 -12.53 9.66
C SER A 3 -9.26 -12.16 10.97
N HIS A 4 -9.02 -13.16 11.82
CA HIS A 4 -8.32 -13.02 13.10
C HIS A 4 -6.88 -12.49 12.97
N ASP A 5 -6.23 -12.75 11.83
CA ASP A 5 -4.83 -12.42 11.56
C ASP A 5 -4.63 -11.56 10.30
N THR A 6 -5.68 -11.37 9.49
CA THR A 6 -5.61 -10.59 8.24
C THR A 6 -6.36 -9.27 8.38
N LYS A 7 -5.67 -8.19 8.03
CA LYS A 7 -6.21 -6.82 8.03
C LYS A 7 -5.98 -6.18 6.67
N LYS A 8 -6.94 -5.35 6.24
CA LYS A 8 -6.80 -4.46 5.09
C LYS A 8 -6.40 -3.08 5.61
N PHE A 9 -5.38 -2.48 5.03
CA PHE A 9 -4.94 -1.13 5.36
C PHE A 9 -5.19 -0.24 4.16
N GLN A 10 -5.73 0.95 4.41
CA GLN A 10 -5.94 1.95 3.38
C GLN A 10 -5.02 3.14 3.66
N PHE A 11 -4.24 3.53 2.66
CA PHE A 11 -3.34 4.68 2.75
C PHE A 11 -3.83 5.78 1.79
N GLY A 12 -3.98 6.99 2.31
CA GLY A 12 -4.32 8.16 1.50
C GLY A 12 -3.14 8.57 0.62
N LEU A 13 -3.43 8.86 -0.65
CA LEU A 13 -2.46 9.44 -1.58
C LEU A 13 -2.37 10.96 -1.38
N PRO A 14 -1.32 11.63 -1.90
CA PRO A 14 -1.10 13.06 -1.68
C PRO A 14 -2.24 13.97 -2.12
N SER A 15 -3.10 13.52 -3.05
CA SER A 15 -4.34 14.22 -3.37
C SER A 15 -5.47 13.23 -3.71
N PRO A 16 -6.75 13.65 -3.58
CA PRO A 16 -7.89 12.80 -3.91
C PRO A 16 -7.98 12.39 -5.39
N GLY A 17 -7.26 13.08 -6.29
CA GLY A 17 -7.25 12.80 -7.72
C GLY A 17 -6.11 11.89 -8.17
N HIS A 18 -5.12 11.62 -7.31
CA HIS A 18 -4.00 10.75 -7.65
C HIS A 18 -4.43 9.29 -7.72
N VAL A 19 -3.78 8.54 -8.59
CA VAL A 19 -3.77 7.07 -8.60
C VAL A 19 -2.36 6.60 -8.24
N LEU A 20 -2.22 5.38 -7.74
CA LEU A 20 -0.88 4.86 -7.42
C LEU A 20 -0.01 4.73 -8.69
N GLY A 21 -0.62 4.34 -9.81
CA GLY A 21 0.05 4.23 -11.11
C GLY A 21 1.07 3.10 -11.14
N LEU A 22 0.72 1.96 -10.53
CA LEU A 22 1.61 0.80 -10.41
C LEU A 22 1.28 -0.17 -11.56
N PRO A 23 2.18 -0.36 -12.54
CA PRO A 23 1.90 -1.26 -13.66
C PRO A 23 1.61 -2.68 -13.17
N VAL A 24 0.68 -3.36 -13.85
CA VAL A 24 0.29 -4.74 -13.50
C VAL A 24 1.53 -5.64 -13.45
N GLY A 25 1.65 -6.38 -12.34
CA GLY A 25 2.80 -7.24 -12.06
C GLY A 25 3.91 -6.60 -11.22
N GLN A 26 3.77 -5.33 -10.81
CA GLN A 26 4.69 -4.67 -9.89
C GLN A 26 4.18 -4.60 -8.44
N HIS A 27 5.05 -4.20 -7.51
CA HIS A 27 4.78 -4.07 -6.07
C HIS A 27 5.39 -2.78 -5.52
N VAL A 28 4.95 -2.36 -4.33
CA VAL A 28 5.51 -1.22 -3.58
C VAL A 28 6.37 -1.69 -2.41
N TYR A 29 7.26 -0.83 -1.94
CA TYR A 29 8.02 -1.06 -0.71
C TYR A 29 7.47 -0.22 0.43
N LEU A 30 7.14 -0.86 1.53
CA LEU A 30 6.93 -0.20 2.82
C LEU A 30 8.22 -0.26 3.62
N SER A 31 8.66 0.88 4.11
CA SER A 31 9.85 0.98 4.95
C SER A 31 9.54 1.67 6.27
N ALA A 32 10.08 1.13 7.36
CA ALA A 32 9.91 1.68 8.69
C ALA A 32 11.16 1.41 9.54
N LYS A 33 11.46 2.31 10.47
CA LYS A 33 12.47 2.05 11.50
C LYS A 33 11.82 1.29 12.65
N ILE A 34 12.23 0.03 12.83
CA ILE A 34 11.73 -0.86 13.89
C ILE A 34 12.93 -1.25 14.75
N ASN A 35 12.90 -0.91 16.04
CA ASN A 35 13.99 -1.17 16.99
C ASN A 35 15.36 -0.65 16.51
N GLY A 36 15.37 0.55 15.91
CA GLY A 36 16.59 1.18 15.39
C GLY A 36 17.04 0.68 14.01
N ASN A 37 16.47 -0.41 13.51
CA ASN A 37 16.81 -0.98 12.20
C ASN A 37 15.83 -0.53 11.13
N LEU A 38 16.33 -0.21 9.93
CA LEU A 38 15.48 0.04 8.76
C LEU A 38 14.96 -1.30 8.23
N VAL A 39 13.66 -1.53 8.34
CA VAL A 39 12.98 -2.72 7.82
C VAL A 39 12.22 -2.33 6.56
N ILE A 40 12.42 -3.08 5.48
CA ILE A 40 11.79 -2.85 4.17
C ILE A 40 11.08 -4.13 3.75
N ARG A 41 9.82 -4.02 3.33
CA ARG A 41 8.99 -5.14 2.87
C ARG A 41 8.24 -4.78 1.59
N ALA A 42 8.18 -5.72 0.66
CA ALA A 42 7.41 -5.59 -0.57
C ALA A 42 5.94 -6.00 -0.33
N TYR A 43 5.00 -5.22 -0.86
CA TYR A 43 3.58 -5.55 -0.88
C TYR A 43 2.99 -5.22 -2.24
N THR A 44 2.16 -6.11 -2.76
CA THR A 44 1.37 -5.87 -3.97
C THR A 44 -0.01 -5.37 -3.54
N PRO A 45 -0.38 -4.12 -3.86
CA PRO A 45 -1.70 -3.59 -3.55
C PRO A 45 -2.82 -4.45 -4.15
N VAL A 46 -3.97 -4.44 -3.48
CA VAL A 46 -5.19 -5.08 -3.98
C VAL A 46 -6.10 -4.09 -4.71
N SER A 47 -5.84 -2.79 -4.59
CA SER A 47 -6.57 -1.74 -5.34
C SER A 47 -6.12 -1.64 -6.80
N SER A 48 -7.08 -1.38 -7.70
CA SER A 48 -6.85 -1.09 -9.13
C SER A 48 -6.36 0.35 -9.35
N ASP A 49 -5.67 0.62 -10.47
CA ASP A 49 -5.27 1.95 -10.93
C ASP A 49 -6.45 2.89 -11.24
N GLU A 50 -7.69 2.39 -11.30
CA GLU A 50 -8.89 3.23 -11.39
C GLU A 50 -9.26 3.89 -10.05
N THR A 51 -8.66 3.42 -8.96
CA THR A 51 -8.90 3.91 -7.60
C THR A 51 -8.15 5.22 -7.38
N LYS A 52 -8.89 6.29 -7.11
CA LYS A 52 -8.33 7.63 -6.88
C LYS A 52 -8.29 7.97 -5.39
N GLY A 53 -7.19 8.62 -4.99
CA GLY A 53 -7.02 9.22 -3.68
C GLY A 53 -6.53 8.28 -2.58
N TYR A 54 -6.49 6.97 -2.81
CA TYR A 54 -6.00 5.99 -1.84
C TYR A 54 -5.48 4.71 -2.51
N VAL A 55 -4.77 3.90 -1.72
CA VAL A 55 -4.31 2.55 -2.07
C VAL A 55 -4.66 1.59 -0.94
N ASP A 56 -5.13 0.40 -1.31
CA ASP A 56 -5.37 -0.73 -0.39
C ASP A 56 -4.50 -1.94 -0.72
#